data_AF-A0A1A8IN63-F1
#
_entry.id   AF-A0A1A8IN63-F1
#
_cell.length_a   1.000
_cell.length_b   1.000
_cell.length_c   1.000
_cell.angle_alpha   90.00
_cell.angle_beta   90.00
_cell.angle_gamma   90.00
#
_symmetry.space_group_name_H-M   'P 1'
#
loop_
_entity.id
_entity.type
_entity.pdbx_description
1 polymer ?
#
loop_
_entity_poly.entity_id
_entity_poly.type
_entity_poly.pdbx_seq_one_letter_code
_entity_poly.pdbx_strand_id
1 'polypeptide(L)'
;MLLVILLFSMAGGDWGSHPGVWGYKQIQDRQEPVVALCPSPCQCEEDGIFMTVDCSEMGLPSVPLNLSPLTTYLDLSMNNISEIQPRAFHRLHLLSELRISGNQLRYISGQALQGLHNLKVLMLQNNQLERLPDDAPWDLPNLLSLRLDANLLSEVPA
;
A
#
# COMPACT_ATOMS: atom_id res chain seq x y z
N MET A 1 -18.57 56.60 38.02
CA MET A 1 -17.86 57.77 37.46
C MET A 1 -17.61 57.49 35.97
N LEU A 2 -17.59 58.51 35.12
CA LEU A 2 -17.66 58.41 33.63
C LEU A 2 -16.60 57.44 33.04
N LEU A 3 -16.83 56.62 32.01
CA LEU A 3 -17.51 56.79 30.70
C LEU A 3 -16.70 57.64 29.70
N VAL A 4 -16.08 56.99 28.71
CA VAL A 4 -16.04 57.46 27.30
C VAL A 4 -16.06 56.24 26.38
N ILE A 5 -17.05 56.19 25.49
CA ILE A 5 -17.09 55.32 24.31
C ILE A 5 -16.80 56.22 23.10
N LEU A 6 -16.07 55.74 22.10
CA LEU A 6 -16.06 56.36 20.77
C LEU A 6 -16.62 55.36 19.74
N LEU A 7 -17.69 55.78 19.08
CA LEU A 7 -18.38 55.09 18.00
C LEU A 7 -17.98 55.70 16.66
N PHE A 8 -17.91 54.87 15.61
CA PHE A 8 -18.15 55.32 14.23
C PHE A 8 -18.95 54.26 13.44
N SER A 9 -20.26 54.47 13.40
CA SER A 9 -21.16 54.44 12.23
C SER A 9 -20.49 54.46 10.84
N MET A 10 -21.00 53.89 9.73
CA MET A 10 -22.21 53.08 9.39
C MET A 10 -21.75 51.92 8.42
N ALA A 11 -22.55 51.11 7.68
CA ALA A 11 -24.00 51.02 7.41
C ALA A 11 -24.40 49.62 6.89
N GLY A 12 -25.67 49.23 7.10
CA GLY A 12 -26.46 48.39 6.17
C GLY A 12 -26.22 46.87 6.18
N GLY A 13 -27.31 46.09 6.20
CA GLY A 13 -27.29 44.67 5.81
C GLY A 13 -28.08 43.69 6.71
N ASP A 14 -29.41 43.73 6.59
CA ASP A 14 -30.36 42.60 6.70
C ASP A 14 -30.21 41.53 7.82
N TRP A 15 -31.11 41.57 8.81
CA TRP A 15 -31.24 40.54 9.84
C TRP A 15 -32.22 39.44 9.42
N GLY A 16 -31.76 38.52 8.56
CA GLY A 16 -32.47 37.29 8.23
C GLY A 16 -32.47 36.28 9.39
N SER A 17 -33.66 35.83 9.80
CA SER A 17 -33.87 35.09 11.05
C SER A 17 -33.73 33.56 10.92
N HIS A 18 -32.53 32.99 11.12
CA HIS A 18 -32.37 31.55 11.36
C HIS A 18 -31.19 31.21 12.30
N PRO A 19 -31.39 30.41 13.37
CA PRO A 19 -30.31 29.92 14.21
C PRO A 19 -29.82 28.54 13.71
N GLY A 20 -28.62 28.48 13.12
CA GLY A 20 -28.00 27.20 12.77
C GLY A 20 -26.68 27.31 12.01
N VAL A 21 -25.58 26.88 12.65
CA VAL A 21 -24.19 26.88 12.12
C VAL A 21 -23.71 28.36 11.92
N TRP A 22 -22.53 28.85 12.27
CA TRP A 22 -21.12 28.47 12.09
C TRP A 22 -20.30 29.21 13.17
N GLY A 23 -19.04 28.88 13.51
CA GLY A 23 -18.16 27.83 13.04
C GLY A 23 -16.75 28.03 13.63
N TYR A 24 -15.95 26.98 13.67
CA TYR A 24 -14.51 27.07 13.96
C TYR A 24 -13.76 27.34 12.65
N LYS A 25 -13.13 28.52 12.57
CA LYS A 25 -12.44 29.00 11.38
C LYS A 25 -11.16 28.18 11.16
N GLN A 26 -10.85 27.88 9.90
CA GLN A 26 -9.80 26.97 9.46
C GLN A 26 -8.43 27.27 10.09
N ILE A 27 -7.75 26.20 10.53
CA ILE A 27 -6.28 26.12 10.58
C ILE A 27 -5.90 25.17 9.45
N GLN A 28 -5.58 25.71 8.27
CA GLN A 28 -4.90 24.96 7.21
C GLN A 28 -3.39 24.91 7.51
N ASP A 29 -2.70 23.96 6.88
CA ASP A 29 -1.28 23.63 7.12
C ASP A 29 -0.92 23.10 8.51
N ARG A 30 -1.51 21.94 8.83
CA ARG A 30 -0.65 20.78 9.10
C ARG A 30 -0.81 19.79 7.97
N GLN A 31 0.31 19.29 7.44
CA GLN A 31 0.31 18.08 6.65
C GLN A 31 -0.20 16.95 7.57
N GLU A 32 -1.47 16.55 7.44
CA GLU A 32 -1.89 15.30 8.04
C GLU A 32 -1.01 14.19 7.44
N PRO A 33 -0.40 13.31 8.27
CA PRO A 33 0.33 12.19 7.72
C PRO A 33 -0.65 11.41 6.85
N VAL A 34 -0.27 11.13 5.61
CA VAL A 34 -1.14 10.44 4.65
C VAL A 34 -1.49 9.08 5.26
N VAL A 35 -2.70 8.98 5.84
CA VAL A 35 -3.17 7.75 6.47
C VAL A 35 -3.28 6.74 5.34
N ALA A 36 -2.37 5.76 5.34
CA ALA A 36 -2.33 4.72 4.34
C ALA A 36 -3.55 3.81 4.55
N LEU A 37 -4.64 4.16 3.87
CA LEU A 37 -5.91 3.45 3.93
C LEU A 37 -5.75 2.05 3.35
N CYS A 38 -6.37 1.07 4.01
CA CYS A 38 -6.45 -0.29 3.50
C CYS A 38 -7.09 -0.30 2.10
N PRO A 39 -6.46 -0.87 1.07
CA PRO A 39 -7.02 -0.87 -0.27
C PRO A 39 -8.19 -1.85 -0.36
N SER A 40 -9.40 -1.35 -0.61
CA SER A 40 -10.56 -2.21 -0.91
C SER A 40 -10.28 -3.07 -2.17
N PRO A 41 -10.56 -4.38 -2.18
CA PRO A 41 -11.37 -5.15 -1.21
C PRO A 41 -10.56 -5.85 -0.09
N CYS A 42 -9.28 -5.55 0.08
CA CYS A 42 -8.42 -6.22 1.06
C CYS A 42 -8.84 -5.94 2.51
N GLN A 43 -8.50 -6.87 3.40
CA GLN A 43 -8.55 -6.70 4.86
C GLN A 43 -7.17 -6.28 5.35
N CYS A 44 -7.11 -5.37 6.33
CA CYS A 44 -5.86 -4.99 6.99
C CYS A 44 -6.02 -5.08 8.51
N GLU A 45 -4.94 -5.39 9.20
CA GLU A 45 -4.86 -5.42 10.66
C GLU A 45 -3.60 -4.68 11.12
N GLU A 46 -3.72 -3.90 12.20
CA GLU A 46 -2.64 -3.07 12.74
C GLU A 46 -2.03 -3.75 13.97
N ASP A 47 -0.71 -3.95 13.96
CA ASP A 47 0.08 -4.40 15.11
C ASP A 47 1.06 -3.29 15.51
N GLY A 48 0.61 -2.44 16.44
CA GLY A 48 1.35 -1.27 16.90
C GLY A 48 1.50 -0.21 15.80
N ILE A 49 2.67 -0.17 15.15
CA ILE A 49 2.93 0.70 13.98
C ILE A 49 2.98 -0.08 12.66
N PHE A 50 2.91 -1.41 12.71
CA PHE A 50 3.00 -2.26 11.53
C PHE A 50 1.61 -2.63 11.04
N MET A 51 1.51 -2.95 9.75
CA MET A 51 0.27 -3.36 9.12
C MET A 51 0.44 -4.71 8.44
N THR A 52 -0.51 -5.62 8.65
CA THR A 52 -0.70 -6.80 7.79
C THR A 52 -1.78 -6.47 6.76
N VAL A 53 -1.63 -6.97 5.54
CA VAL A 53 -2.58 -6.74 4.45
C VAL A 53 -2.90 -8.09 3.79
N ASP A 54 -4.16 -8.49 3.88
CA ASP A 54 -4.69 -9.70 3.26
C ASP A 54 -5.63 -9.32 2.11
N CYS A 55 -5.17 -9.61 0.89
CA CYS A 55 -5.89 -9.45 -0.37
C CYS A 55 -6.16 -10.82 -1.03
N SER A 56 -6.06 -11.92 -0.29
CA SER A 56 -6.19 -13.28 -0.84
C SER A 56 -7.61 -13.62 -1.27
N GLU A 57 -7.75 -14.47 -2.29
CA GLU A 57 -9.04 -14.97 -2.83
C GLU A 57 -10.00 -13.87 -3.38
N MET A 58 -9.52 -12.64 -3.56
CA MET A 58 -10.33 -11.48 -4.01
C MET A 58 -10.53 -11.40 -5.54
N GLY A 59 -9.97 -12.32 -6.32
CA GLY A 59 -10.05 -12.34 -7.78
C GLY A 59 -9.31 -11.20 -8.49
N LEU A 60 -8.35 -10.56 -7.81
CA LEU A 60 -7.64 -9.37 -8.28
C LEU A 60 -6.88 -9.62 -9.60
N PRO A 61 -7.00 -8.74 -10.60
CA PRO A 61 -6.25 -8.83 -11.86
C PRO A 61 -4.82 -8.30 -11.75
N SER A 62 -4.51 -7.52 -10.71
CA SER A 62 -3.23 -6.84 -10.50
C SER A 62 -2.97 -6.55 -9.02
N VAL A 63 -1.73 -6.23 -8.68
CA VAL A 63 -1.35 -5.75 -7.34
C VAL A 63 -2.09 -4.45 -7.00
N PRO A 64 -2.74 -4.33 -5.81
CA PRO A 64 -3.38 -3.09 -5.37
C PRO A 64 -2.42 -1.91 -5.25
N LEU A 65 -2.91 -0.72 -5.60
CA LEU A 65 -2.17 0.53 -5.41
C LEU A 65 -2.32 1.04 -3.97
N ASN A 66 -1.42 1.95 -3.57
CA ASN A 66 -1.46 2.67 -2.29
C ASN A 66 -1.31 1.81 -1.01
N LEU A 67 -0.69 0.64 -1.12
CA LEU A 67 -0.25 -0.16 0.04
C LEU A 67 0.62 0.67 1.00
N SER A 68 0.44 0.45 2.31
CA SER A 68 1.13 1.20 3.35
C SER A 68 2.64 0.93 3.36
N PRO A 69 3.51 1.95 3.45
CA PRO A 69 4.95 1.73 3.69
C PRO A 69 5.26 0.98 4.98
N LEU A 70 4.29 0.91 5.91
CA LEU A 70 4.36 0.19 7.19
C LEU A 70 3.90 -1.28 7.08
N THR A 71 3.54 -1.75 5.88
CA THR A 71 3.14 -3.14 5.66
C THR A 71 4.32 -4.09 5.84
N THR A 72 4.19 -5.04 6.77
CA THR A 72 5.18 -6.08 7.08
C THR A 72 4.83 -7.45 6.48
N TYR A 73 3.53 -7.70 6.24
CA TYR A 73 2.99 -8.91 5.64
C TYR A 73 1.99 -8.53 4.54
N LEU A 74 2.14 -9.10 3.35
CA LEU A 74 1.23 -8.91 2.23
C LEU A 74 0.86 -10.26 1.60
N ASP A 75 -0.43 -10.60 1.67
CA ASP A 75 -1.00 -11.76 0.99
C ASP A 75 -1.79 -11.33 -0.25
N LEU A 76 -1.35 -11.80 -1.42
CA LEU A 76 -2.00 -11.65 -2.72
C LEU A 76 -2.30 -13.02 -3.32
N SER A 77 -2.30 -14.09 -2.53
CA SER A 77 -2.49 -15.45 -3.02
C SER A 77 -3.89 -15.70 -3.58
N MET A 78 -4.03 -16.73 -4.41
CA MET A 78 -5.31 -17.18 -4.97
C MET A 78 -6.07 -16.08 -5.75
N ASN A 79 -5.33 -15.29 -6.53
CA ASN A 79 -5.86 -14.19 -7.34
C ASN A 79 -5.60 -14.44 -8.85
N ASN A 80 -5.98 -13.48 -9.69
CA ASN A 80 -5.85 -13.54 -11.15
C ASN A 80 -4.69 -12.68 -11.68
N ILE A 81 -3.66 -12.43 -10.86
CA ILE A 81 -2.53 -11.57 -11.22
C ILE A 81 -1.66 -12.30 -12.24
N SER A 82 -1.54 -11.72 -13.44
CA SER A 82 -0.73 -12.26 -14.55
C SER A 82 0.59 -11.50 -14.78
N GLU A 83 0.69 -10.27 -14.28
CA GLU A 83 1.89 -9.43 -14.34
C GLU A 83 2.06 -8.64 -13.03
N ILE A 84 3.32 -8.46 -12.59
CA ILE A 84 3.69 -7.49 -11.55
C ILE A 84 4.41 -6.33 -12.23
N GLN A 85 3.83 -5.13 -12.12
CA GLN A 85 4.41 -3.92 -12.69
C GLN A 85 5.79 -3.60 -12.06
N PRO A 86 6.74 -3.03 -12.82
CA PRO A 86 8.01 -2.56 -12.27
C PRO A 86 7.78 -1.63 -11.08
N ARG A 87 8.54 -1.82 -10.00
CA ARG A 87 8.42 -1.05 -8.75
C ARG A 87 7.06 -1.15 -8.05
N ALA A 88 6.23 -2.16 -8.32
CA ALA A 88 4.95 -2.34 -7.61
C ALA A 88 5.09 -2.26 -6.07
N PHE A 89 6.17 -2.83 -5.52
CA PHE A 89 6.41 -2.88 -4.08
C PHE A 89 7.48 -1.90 -3.55
N HIS A 90 7.93 -0.93 -4.36
CA HIS A 90 9.13 -0.12 -4.08
C HIS A 90 9.11 0.71 -2.79
N ARG A 91 7.95 0.90 -2.16
CA ARG A 91 7.79 1.64 -0.88
C ARG A 91 7.68 0.73 0.33
N LEU A 92 7.52 -0.59 0.12
CA LEU A 92 7.25 -1.57 1.16
C LEU A 92 8.57 -2.06 1.77
N HIS A 93 9.42 -1.11 2.19
CA HIS A 93 10.76 -1.40 2.70
C HIS A 93 10.75 -2.26 3.97
N LEU A 94 9.63 -2.28 4.70
CA LEU A 94 9.43 -3.07 5.93
C LEU A 94 8.80 -4.46 5.66
N LEU A 95 8.46 -4.78 4.41
CA LEU A 95 7.82 -6.04 4.05
C LEU A 95 8.78 -7.21 4.31
N SER A 96 8.38 -8.11 5.22
CA SER A 96 9.14 -9.29 5.62
C SER A 96 8.63 -10.56 4.95
N GLU A 97 7.35 -10.61 4.58
CA GLU A 97 6.73 -11.75 3.90
C GLU A 97 5.77 -11.28 2.80
N LEU A 98 5.93 -11.88 1.61
CA LEU A 98 5.14 -11.60 0.42
C LEU A 98 4.64 -12.92 -0.18
N ARG A 99 3.32 -13.07 -0.24
CA ARG A 99 2.67 -14.24 -0.87
C ARG A 99 1.94 -13.82 -2.13
N ILE A 100 2.29 -14.43 -3.26
CA ILE A 100 1.63 -14.27 -4.56
C ILE A 100 1.39 -15.66 -5.19
N SER A 101 1.29 -16.69 -4.36
CA SER A 101 1.06 -18.07 -4.78
C SER A 101 -0.37 -18.30 -5.29
N GLY A 102 -0.57 -19.20 -6.24
CA GLY A 102 -1.92 -19.43 -6.81
C GLY A 102 -2.37 -18.27 -7.69
N ASN A 103 -1.47 -17.72 -8.50
CA ASN A 103 -1.74 -16.65 -9.47
C ASN A 103 -1.38 -17.14 -10.89
N GLN A 104 -1.33 -16.22 -11.86
CA GLN A 104 -1.13 -16.53 -13.28
C GLN A 104 0.18 -15.95 -13.83
N LEU A 105 1.16 -15.69 -12.94
CA LEU A 105 2.43 -15.06 -13.31
C LEU A 105 3.26 -15.99 -14.21
N ARG A 106 3.71 -15.48 -15.36
CA ARG A 106 4.63 -16.19 -16.28
C ARG A 106 6.08 -15.72 -16.19
N TYR A 107 6.27 -14.47 -15.79
CA TYR A 107 7.56 -13.84 -15.58
C TYR A 107 7.49 -12.89 -14.39
N ILE A 108 8.63 -12.61 -13.78
CA ILE A 108 8.80 -11.55 -12.79
C ILE A 108 9.95 -10.68 -13.28
N SER A 109 9.69 -9.41 -13.57
CA SER A 109 10.74 -8.45 -13.91
C SER A 109 11.70 -8.28 -12.73
N GLY A 110 13.01 -8.17 -12.98
CA GLY A 110 13.99 -7.86 -11.93
C GLY A 110 13.67 -6.58 -11.16
N GLN A 111 12.96 -5.64 -11.79
CA GLN A 111 12.52 -4.38 -11.16
C GLN A 111 11.19 -4.49 -10.40
N ALA A 112 10.45 -5.60 -10.48
CA ALA A 112 9.15 -5.76 -9.82
C ALA A 112 9.29 -5.83 -8.29
N LEU A 113 10.35 -6.51 -7.81
CA LEU A 113 10.65 -6.75 -6.39
C LEU A 113 11.67 -5.75 -5.81
N GLN A 114 12.10 -4.75 -6.60
CA GLN A 114 13.07 -3.74 -6.18
C GLN A 114 12.59 -2.96 -4.94
N GLY A 115 13.47 -2.80 -3.94
CA GLY A 115 13.21 -2.03 -2.72
C GLY A 115 12.73 -2.87 -1.52
N LEU A 116 12.49 -4.18 -1.73
CA LEU A 116 12.07 -5.14 -0.71
C LEU A 116 13.23 -5.66 0.15
N HIS A 117 14.05 -4.74 0.67
CA HIS A 117 15.33 -5.07 1.31
C HIS A 117 15.19 -5.92 2.60
N ASN A 118 14.05 -5.87 3.29
CA ASN A 118 13.77 -6.68 4.49
C ASN A 118 13.01 -7.98 4.22
N LEU A 119 12.74 -8.33 2.95
CA LEU A 119 11.95 -9.51 2.62
C LEU A 119 12.72 -10.79 2.96
N LYS A 120 12.11 -11.61 3.83
CA LYS A 120 12.66 -12.91 4.28
C LYS A 120 11.97 -14.09 3.61
N VAL A 121 10.69 -13.95 3.27
CA VAL A 121 9.86 -15.03 2.71
C VAL A 121 9.16 -14.54 1.44
N LEU A 122 9.38 -15.25 0.34
CA LEU A 122 8.72 -15.03 -0.94
C LEU A 122 8.02 -16.33 -1.41
N MET A 123 6.70 -16.29 -1.47
CA MET A 123 5.88 -17.43 -1.90
C MET A 123 5.30 -17.20 -3.30
N LEU A 124 5.79 -17.97 -4.28
CA LEU A 124 5.44 -17.91 -5.69
C LEU A 124 4.93 -19.26 -6.22
N GLN A 125 4.72 -20.26 -5.37
CA GLN A 125 4.23 -21.58 -5.77
C GLN A 125 2.84 -21.52 -6.43
N ASN A 126 2.50 -22.49 -7.28
CA ASN A 126 1.27 -22.50 -8.07
C ASN A 126 1.13 -21.23 -8.94
N ASN A 127 2.14 -20.96 -9.79
CA ASN A 127 2.10 -19.94 -10.83
C ASN A 127 2.47 -20.58 -12.18
N GLN A 128 2.70 -19.78 -13.22
CA GLN A 128 3.08 -20.25 -14.56
C GLN A 128 4.51 -19.83 -14.91
N LEU A 129 5.39 -19.61 -13.92
CA LEU A 129 6.73 -19.06 -14.16
C LEU A 129 7.56 -20.02 -15.02
N GLU A 130 7.91 -19.58 -16.23
CA GLU A 130 8.71 -20.36 -17.20
C GLU A 130 10.21 -20.25 -16.90
N ARG A 131 10.63 -19.09 -16.40
CA ARG A 131 12.00 -18.79 -15.97
C ARG A 131 12.01 -17.73 -14.86
N LEU A 132 13.09 -17.72 -14.09
CA LEU A 132 13.42 -16.56 -13.25
C LEU A 132 14.20 -15.53 -14.08
N PRO A 133 14.19 -14.24 -13.73
CA PRO A 133 14.92 -13.22 -14.50
C PRO A 133 16.43 -13.51 -14.48
N ASP A 134 17.05 -13.46 -15.66
CA ASP A 134 18.47 -13.78 -15.87
C ASP A 134 19.42 -12.88 -15.05
N ASP A 135 18.95 -11.66 -14.72
CA ASP A 135 19.64 -10.66 -13.88
C ASP A 135 19.55 -10.95 -12.36
N ALA A 136 19.24 -12.19 -11.95
CA ALA A 136 19.15 -12.56 -10.54
C ALA A 136 20.49 -12.26 -9.80
N PRO A 137 20.46 -11.57 -8.65
CA PRO A 137 19.37 -11.55 -7.68
C PRO A 137 18.42 -10.35 -7.79
N TRP A 138 17.20 -10.53 -7.30
CA TRP A 138 16.16 -9.48 -7.11
C TRP A 138 16.54 -8.34 -6.13
N ASP A 139 17.82 -8.19 -5.76
CA ASP A 139 18.33 -7.36 -4.65
C ASP A 139 17.54 -7.55 -3.34
N LEU A 140 17.39 -8.82 -2.95
CA LEU A 140 16.74 -9.27 -1.72
C LEU A 140 17.81 -9.82 -0.75
N PRO A 141 18.67 -8.97 -0.16
CA PRO A 141 19.84 -9.41 0.62
C PRO A 141 19.48 -10.18 1.90
N ASN A 142 18.23 -10.12 2.34
CA ASN A 142 17.72 -10.79 3.54
C ASN A 142 16.78 -11.97 3.24
N LEU A 143 16.67 -12.43 1.98
CA LEU A 143 15.76 -13.53 1.62
C LEU A 143 16.26 -14.85 2.23
N LEU A 144 15.41 -15.48 3.05
CA LEU A 144 15.71 -16.74 3.75
C LEU A 144 14.92 -17.92 3.17
N SER A 145 13.76 -17.66 2.56
CA SER A 145 12.86 -18.67 2.02
C SER A 145 12.24 -18.21 0.71
N LEU A 146 12.39 -19.04 -0.32
CA LEU A 146 11.85 -18.84 -1.65
C LEU A 146 11.09 -20.10 -2.07
N ARG A 147 9.80 -19.97 -2.36
CA ARG A 147 8.96 -21.09 -2.80
C ARG A 147 8.52 -20.92 -4.24
N LEU A 148 8.87 -21.90 -5.07
CA LEU A 148 8.70 -21.90 -6.53
C LEU A 148 8.09 -23.21 -7.06
N ASP A 149 7.71 -24.14 -6.19
CA ASP A 149 7.07 -25.40 -6.58
C ASP A 149 5.76 -25.18 -7.35
N ALA A 150 5.36 -26.15 -8.17
CA ALA A 150 4.23 -26.02 -9.09
C ALA A 150 4.29 -24.75 -9.97
N ASN A 151 5.44 -24.53 -10.61
CA ASN A 151 5.64 -23.60 -11.72
C ASN A 151 6.12 -24.38 -12.97
N LEU A 152 6.42 -23.66 -14.05
CA LEU A 152 6.88 -24.21 -15.34
C LEU A 152 8.39 -24.05 -15.56
N LEU A 153 9.16 -23.88 -14.47
CA LEU A 153 10.60 -23.66 -14.51
C LEU A 153 11.32 -24.87 -15.12
N SER A 154 11.93 -24.68 -16.30
CA SER A 154 12.79 -25.68 -16.93
C SER A 154 14.18 -25.75 -16.30
N GLU A 155 14.61 -24.64 -15.68
CA GLU A 155 15.93 -24.46 -15.09
C GLU A 155 15.79 -23.78 -13.72
N VAL A 156 16.62 -24.20 -12.77
CA VAL A 156 16.78 -23.55 -11.46
C VAL A 156 18.06 -22.71 -11.52
N PRO A 157 18.07 -21.44 -11.08
CA PRO A 157 19.30 -20.66 -11.04
C PRO A 157 20.37 -21.35 -10.18
N ALA A 158 21.62 -21.22 -10.62
CA ALA A 158 22.80 -21.76 -9.95
C ALA A 158 23.21 -20.95 -8.70
#